data_AF-A0A922S1M2-F1
#
_entry.id   AF-A0A922S1M2-F1
#
_cell.length_a   1.000
_cell.length_b   1.000
_cell.length_c   1.000
_cell.angle_alpha   90.00
_cell.angle_beta   90.00
_cell.angle_gamma   90.00
#
_symmetry.space_group_name_H-M   'P 1'
#
loop_
_entity.id
_entity.type
_entity.pdbx_description
1 polymer ?
#
loop_
_entity_poly.entity_id
_entity_poly.type
_entity_poly.pdbx_seq_one_letter_code
_entity_poly.pdbx_strand_id
1 'polypeptide(L)'
;MSMRLDESLAPINVDLNGLQNQTLHVKDHNFSVEVKGNAVLSGGPLASEYKLIQFHLHWGSGNNWGSEHMINGISCPAELHCVFINTKYATMETAITYSDGLSVVGIFFQLGKSSNNNNALKRLCSLLKSTKKGESKDIQPMLDLNTLLPTS
;
A
#
# COMPACT_ATOMS: atom_id res chain seq x y z
N MET A 1 3.93 -16.75 18.73
CA MET A 1 5.24 -16.36 18.16
C MET A 1 5.72 -15.14 18.92
N SER A 2 6.94 -15.13 19.48
CA SER A 2 7.48 -13.97 20.20
C SER A 2 8.26 -13.08 19.24
N MET A 3 8.06 -11.77 19.29
CA MET A 3 8.92 -10.82 18.56
C MET A 3 10.36 -10.96 19.07
N ARG A 4 11.33 -11.12 18.15
CA ARG A 4 12.76 -11.19 18.46
C ARG A 4 13.46 -10.00 17.81
N LEU A 5 14.39 -9.40 18.53
CA LEU A 5 15.26 -8.37 17.95
C LEU A 5 16.26 -9.03 17.02
N ASP A 6 16.35 -8.50 15.80
CA ASP A 6 17.43 -8.78 14.85
C ASP A 6 18.17 -7.47 14.63
N GLU A 7 19.38 -7.35 15.17
CA GLU A 7 20.20 -6.13 15.11
C GLU A 7 20.72 -5.84 13.69
N SER A 8 20.61 -6.79 12.76
CA SER A 8 20.99 -6.59 11.36
C SER A 8 19.95 -5.81 10.56
N LEU A 9 18.73 -5.65 11.08
CA LEU A 9 17.66 -4.90 10.39
C LEU A 9 17.92 -3.39 10.45
N ALA A 10 18.40 -2.86 9.32
CA ALA A 10 18.50 -1.43 9.10
C ALA A 10 17.11 -0.76 8.93
N PRO A 11 17.01 0.57 8.96
CA PRO A 11 15.78 1.26 8.59
C PRO A 11 15.35 0.95 7.14
N ILE A 12 14.05 0.81 6.93
CA ILE A 12 13.47 0.72 5.59
C ILE A 12 13.26 2.13 5.02
N ASN A 13 13.49 2.28 3.72
CA ASN A 13 13.32 3.53 2.99
C ASN A 13 12.19 3.38 1.98
N VAL A 14 11.17 4.25 2.07
CA VAL A 14 10.02 4.29 1.17
C VAL A 14 9.98 5.67 0.51
N ASP A 15 10.41 5.76 -0.74
CA ASP A 15 10.39 7.00 -1.53
C ASP A 15 9.27 6.96 -2.56
N LEU A 16 8.23 7.76 -2.34
CA LEU A 16 7.04 7.83 -3.21
C LEU A 16 7.02 9.07 -4.12
N ASN A 17 8.09 9.86 -4.16
CA ASN A 17 8.08 11.16 -4.83
C ASN A 17 8.12 11.07 -6.37
N GLY A 18 8.61 9.95 -6.93
CA GLY A 18 8.75 9.77 -8.37
C GLY A 18 7.50 9.31 -9.12
N LEU A 19 6.31 9.32 -8.48
CA LEU A 19 5.07 8.87 -9.11
C LEU A 19 4.62 9.82 -10.22
N GLN A 20 4.13 9.25 -11.33
CA GLN A 20 3.71 9.97 -12.54
C GLN A 20 2.25 9.73 -12.91
N ASN A 21 1.70 8.56 -12.57
CA ASN A 21 0.32 8.23 -12.88
C ASN A 21 -0.26 7.29 -11.83
N GLN A 22 -1.57 7.38 -11.64
CA GLN A 22 -2.37 6.52 -10.78
C GLN A 22 -3.69 6.20 -11.49
N THR A 23 -4.00 4.92 -11.66
CA THR A 23 -5.26 4.46 -12.27
C THR A 23 -6.01 3.61 -11.25
N LEU A 24 -7.19 4.07 -10.84
CA LEU A 24 -8.11 3.31 -10.01
C LEU A 24 -8.78 2.22 -10.84
N HIS A 25 -8.80 1.00 -10.35
CA HIS A 25 -9.57 -0.11 -10.89
C HIS A 25 -10.57 -0.60 -9.83
N VAL A 26 -11.87 -0.43 -10.06
CA VAL A 26 -12.92 -0.91 -9.15
C VAL A 26 -13.37 -2.31 -9.60
N LYS A 27 -13.20 -3.31 -8.73
CA LYS A 27 -13.57 -4.70 -9.02
C LYS A 27 -14.86 -5.06 -8.27
N ASP A 28 -15.16 -6.35 -8.16
CA ASP A 28 -16.39 -6.82 -7.52
C ASP A 28 -16.42 -6.54 -6.01
N HIS A 29 -15.35 -6.94 -5.32
CA HIS A 29 -15.27 -6.92 -3.85
C HIS A 29 -14.09 -6.11 -3.33
N ASN A 30 -13.31 -5.49 -4.21
CA ASN A 30 -12.16 -4.67 -3.84
C ASN A 30 -11.88 -3.61 -4.92
N PHE A 31 -10.80 -2.86 -4.72
CA PHE A 31 -10.20 -2.02 -5.74
C PHE A 31 -8.68 -2.16 -5.67
N SER A 32 -8.01 -1.73 -6.74
CA SER A 32 -6.56 -1.51 -6.73
C SER A 32 -6.27 -0.20 -7.45
N VAL A 33 -5.21 0.49 -7.04
CA VAL A 33 -4.68 1.63 -7.78
C VAL A 33 -3.36 1.20 -8.39
N GLU A 34 -3.33 1.04 -9.72
CA GLU A 34 -2.08 0.88 -10.47
C GLU A 34 -1.30 2.19 -10.41
N VAL A 35 0.02 2.11 -10.27
CA VAL A 35 0.88 3.29 -10.30
C VAL A 35 1.95 3.18 -11.38
N LYS A 36 2.36 4.33 -11.92
CA LYS A 36 3.52 4.45 -12.81
C LYS A 36 4.46 5.54 -12.30
N GLY A 37 5.72 5.44 -12.69
CA GLY A 37 6.79 6.35 -12.27
C GLY A 37 7.90 5.61 -11.52
N ASN A 38 8.68 6.34 -10.74
CA ASN A 38 9.84 5.84 -10.02
C ASN A 38 9.67 6.02 -8.51
N ALA A 39 8.68 5.35 -7.92
CA ALA A 39 8.58 5.19 -6.48
C ALA A 39 9.30 3.89 -6.05
N VAL A 40 10.17 3.99 -5.06
CA VAL A 40 11.16 2.97 -4.72
C VAL A 40 11.09 2.60 -3.24
N LEU A 41 11.24 1.31 -2.97
CA LEU A 41 11.45 0.71 -1.66
C LEU A 41 12.87 0.14 -1.61
N SER A 42 13.62 0.48 -0.56
CA SER A 42 14.98 -0.01 -0.34
C SER A 42 15.33 -0.08 1.16
N GLY A 43 16.51 -0.59 1.49
CA GLY A 43 16.96 -0.71 2.88
C GLY A 43 16.27 -1.84 3.67
N GLY A 44 16.37 -1.79 4.99
CA GLY A 44 15.90 -2.86 5.86
C GLY A 44 16.46 -4.23 5.46
N PRO A 45 15.63 -5.29 5.40
CA PRO A 45 16.06 -6.63 5.00
C PRO A 45 16.24 -6.80 3.47
N LEU A 46 16.04 -5.75 2.66
CA LEU A 46 16.00 -5.87 1.21
C LEU A 46 17.40 -5.82 0.60
N ALA A 47 17.74 -6.84 -0.18
CA ALA A 47 19.01 -6.91 -0.92
C ALA A 47 19.00 -6.14 -2.26
N SER A 48 17.84 -5.62 -2.68
CA SER A 48 17.64 -4.94 -3.95
C SER A 48 16.64 -3.81 -3.79
N GLU A 49 16.59 -2.91 -4.77
CA GLU A 49 15.53 -1.92 -4.87
C GLU A 49 14.26 -2.54 -5.47
N TYR A 50 13.12 -2.12 -4.96
CA TYR A 50 11.81 -2.55 -5.46
C TYR A 50 11.01 -1.32 -5.92
N LYS A 51 10.29 -1.44 -7.03
CA LYS A 51 9.45 -0.36 -7.56
C LYS A 51 7.99 -0.56 -7.21
N LEU A 52 7.31 0.49 -6.75
CA LEU A 52 5.87 0.44 -6.47
C LEU A 52 5.13 0.19 -7.79
N ILE A 53 4.23 -0.79 -7.80
CA ILE A 53 3.41 -1.12 -8.98
C ILE A 53 1.91 -0.92 -8.72
N GLN A 54 1.47 -1.10 -7.48
CA GLN A 54 0.09 -0.84 -7.08
C GLN A 54 -0.03 -0.66 -5.57
N PHE A 55 -1.16 -0.11 -5.14
CA PHE A 55 -1.63 -0.29 -3.78
C PHE A 55 -3.11 -0.66 -3.72
N HIS A 56 -3.52 -1.26 -2.61
CA HIS A 56 -4.92 -1.61 -2.32
C HIS A 56 -5.16 -1.65 -0.80
N LEU A 57 -6.42 -1.69 -0.39
CA LEU A 57 -6.80 -1.77 1.01
C LEU A 57 -7.60 -3.05 1.28
N HIS A 58 -7.46 -3.55 2.50
CA HIS A 58 -8.34 -4.53 3.14
C HIS A 58 -9.09 -3.84 4.28
N TRP A 59 -10.37 -4.13 4.41
CA TRP A 59 -11.22 -3.60 5.48
C TRP A 59 -12.32 -4.60 5.82
N GLY A 60 -12.85 -4.50 7.03
CA GLY A 60 -13.91 -5.36 7.52
C GLY A 60 -15.27 -4.67 7.56
N SER A 61 -16.28 -5.43 7.97
CA SER A 61 -17.64 -4.94 8.20
C SER A 61 -17.78 -4.09 9.47
N GLY A 62 -16.75 -4.05 10.31
CA GLY A 62 -16.79 -3.38 11.62
C GLY A 62 -15.55 -2.54 11.88
N ASN A 63 -15.66 -1.66 12.87
CA ASN A 63 -14.63 -0.68 13.20
C ASN A 63 -13.44 -1.24 14.00
N ASN A 64 -13.53 -2.50 14.43
CA ASN A 64 -12.52 -3.17 15.26
C ASN A 64 -11.92 -4.40 14.58
N TRP A 65 -12.25 -4.64 13.30
CA TRP A 65 -11.73 -5.78 12.53
C TRP A 65 -11.70 -5.43 11.04
N GLY A 66 -10.63 -5.80 10.35
CA GLY A 66 -10.53 -5.56 8.91
C GLY A 66 -9.13 -5.63 8.32
N SER A 67 -8.09 -5.47 9.14
CA SER A 67 -6.73 -5.82 8.77
C SER A 67 -6.59 -7.33 8.64
N GLU A 68 -5.76 -7.77 7.69
CA GLU A 68 -5.45 -9.19 7.52
C GLU A 68 -4.43 -9.63 8.58
N HIS A 69 -3.43 -8.79 8.83
CA HIS A 69 -2.47 -9.00 9.90
C HIS A 69 -3.03 -8.55 11.26
N MET A 70 -2.51 -9.16 12.33
CA MET A 70 -2.85 -8.82 13.71
C MET A 70 -1.56 -8.60 14.51
N ILE A 71 -1.54 -7.57 15.35
CA ILE A 71 -0.45 -7.34 16.30
C ILE A 71 -0.95 -7.78 17.68
N ASN A 72 -0.27 -8.74 18.30
CA ASN A 72 -0.66 -9.31 19.60
C ASN A 72 -2.12 -9.80 19.65
N GLY A 73 -2.62 -10.35 18.54
CA GLY A 73 -4.00 -10.82 18.42
C GLY A 73 -5.04 -9.72 18.21
N ILE A 74 -4.63 -8.46 18.03
CA ILE A 74 -5.52 -7.32 17.79
C ILE A 74 -5.52 -6.99 16.29
N SER A 75 -6.72 -6.93 15.71
CA SER A 75 -6.96 -6.46 14.34
C SER A 75 -7.22 -4.95 14.34
N CYS A 76 -6.81 -4.28 13.26
CA CYS A 76 -7.14 -2.90 12.97
C CYS A 76 -8.33 -2.81 12.01
N PRO A 77 -9.07 -1.68 11.96
CA PRO A 77 -10.21 -1.52 11.06
C PRO A 77 -9.89 -1.68 9.56
N ALA A 78 -8.67 -1.33 9.13
CA ALA A 78 -8.22 -1.51 7.76
C ALA A 78 -6.69 -1.63 7.68
N GLU A 79 -6.22 -2.16 6.55
CA GLU A 79 -4.80 -2.32 6.22
C GLU A 79 -4.56 -1.94 4.75
N LEU A 80 -3.59 -1.07 4.50
CA LEU A 80 -3.12 -0.70 3.17
C LEU A 80 -1.92 -1.57 2.81
N HIS A 81 -1.96 -2.16 1.63
CA HIS A 81 -0.83 -2.86 1.01
C HIS A 81 -0.28 -2.04 -0.14
N CYS A 82 0.97 -1.61 -0.02
CA CYS A 82 1.76 -1.07 -1.12
C CYS A 82 2.63 -2.19 -1.67
N VAL A 83 2.38 -2.62 -2.91
CA VAL A 83 3.05 -3.77 -3.53
C VAL A 83 4.16 -3.29 -4.45
N PHE A 84 5.37 -3.76 -4.17
CA PHE A 84 6.56 -3.42 -4.91
C PHE A 84 7.13 -4.65 -5.62
N ILE A 85 7.62 -4.45 -6.84
CA ILE A 85 8.30 -5.47 -7.64
C ILE A 85 9.81 -5.29 -7.55
N ASN A 86 10.57 -6.38 -7.40
CA ASN A 86 12.03 -6.34 -7.39
C ASN A 86 12.54 -5.90 -8.76
N THR A 87 13.38 -4.85 -8.80
CA THR A 87 13.94 -4.29 -10.03
C THR A 87 14.89 -5.23 -10.78
N LYS A 88 15.34 -6.31 -10.14
CA LYS A 88 16.07 -7.42 -10.77
C LYS A 88 15.26 -8.09 -11.89
N TYR A 89 13.93 -8.09 -11.81
CA TYR A 89 13.06 -8.76 -12.76
C TYR A 89 12.40 -7.75 -13.70
N ALA A 90 12.43 -8.04 -15.00
CA ALA A 90 11.90 -7.14 -16.02
C ALA A 90 10.36 -7.06 -16.01
N THR A 91 9.68 -8.11 -15.58
CA THR A 91 8.22 -8.20 -15.61
C THR A 91 7.65 -8.80 -14.32
N MET A 92 6.39 -8.45 -14.03
CA MET A 92 5.64 -9.01 -12.90
C MET A 92 5.52 -10.52 -13.01
N GLU A 93 5.22 -11.04 -14.21
CA GLU A 93 5.05 -12.47 -14.47
C GLU A 93 6.32 -13.26 -14.16
N THR A 94 7.48 -12.64 -14.38
CA THR A 94 8.77 -13.24 -14.00
C THR A 94 8.97 -13.14 -12.49
N ALA A 95 8.79 -11.94 -11.93
CA ALA A 95 9.06 -11.68 -10.51
C ALA A 95 8.27 -12.64 -9.60
N ILE A 96 6.99 -12.87 -9.87
CA ILE A 96 6.14 -13.75 -9.03
C ILE A 96 6.61 -15.21 -8.96
N THR A 97 7.48 -15.65 -9.88
CA THR A 97 8.05 -17.01 -9.84
C THR A 97 9.23 -17.13 -8.89
N TYR A 98 9.73 -16.02 -8.34
CA TYR A 98 10.86 -15.99 -7.41
C TYR A 98 10.41 -15.52 -6.02
N SER A 99 11.01 -16.10 -4.98
CA SER A 99 10.69 -15.78 -3.58
C SER A 99 11.04 -14.35 -3.18
N ASP A 100 11.98 -13.71 -3.87
CA ASP A 100 12.39 -12.31 -3.67
C ASP A 100 11.73 -11.36 -4.68
N GLY A 101 10.75 -11.83 -5.46
CA GLY A 101 10.15 -11.09 -6.56
C GLY A 101 9.30 -9.90 -6.13
N LEU A 102 8.64 -10.00 -4.99
CA LEU A 102 7.76 -8.97 -4.46
C LEU A 102 8.14 -8.60 -3.03
N SER A 103 7.89 -7.35 -2.68
CA SER A 103 7.89 -6.86 -1.31
C SER A 103 6.62 -6.06 -1.08
N VAL A 104 5.98 -6.24 0.09
CA VAL A 104 4.74 -5.56 0.43
C VAL A 104 4.94 -4.77 1.71
N VAL A 105 4.68 -3.47 1.66
CA VAL A 105 4.60 -2.63 2.86
C VAL A 105 3.14 -2.60 3.31
N GLY A 106 2.89 -3.18 4.49
CA GLY A 106 1.59 -3.14 5.16
C GLY A 106 1.48 -1.95 6.11
N ILE A 107 0.42 -1.17 6.01
CA ILE A 107 0.16 0.01 6.86
C ILE A 107 -1.22 -0.14 7.50
N PHE A 108 -1.26 -0.22 8.83
CA PHE A 108 -2.50 -0.29 9.58
C PHE A 108 -3.19 1.06 9.69
N PHE A 109 -4.52 1.06 9.56
CA PHE A 109 -5.37 2.23 9.76
C PHE A 109 -6.11 2.09 11.08
N GLN A 110 -6.05 3.13 11.92
CA GLN A 110 -6.81 3.23 13.16
C GLN A 110 -7.83 4.36 13.06
N LEU A 111 -9.00 4.16 13.67
CA LEU A 111 -9.98 5.23 13.79
C LEU A 111 -9.47 6.31 14.75
N GLY A 112 -9.39 7.54 14.24
CA GLY A 112 -9.04 8.73 15.01
C GLY A 112 -10.20 9.72 15.09
N LYS A 113 -10.01 10.78 15.89
CA LYS A 113 -10.92 11.94 15.87
C LYS A 113 -10.81 12.64 14.50
N SER A 114 -11.91 13.23 14.01
CA SER A 114 -12.05 13.84 12.67
C SER A 114 -11.03 14.93 12.29
N SER A 115 -10.10 15.29 13.18
CA SER A 115 -9.02 16.27 12.95
C SER A 115 -7.84 15.74 12.13
N ASN A 116 -7.73 14.42 11.91
CA ASN A 116 -6.68 13.88 11.04
C ASN A 116 -7.09 14.06 9.56
N ASN A 117 -6.54 15.10 8.93
CA ASN A 117 -6.76 15.43 7.53
C ASN A 117 -6.00 14.47 6.59
N ASN A 118 -6.40 13.19 6.57
CA ASN A 118 -5.95 12.27 5.54
C ASN A 118 -6.70 12.58 4.22
N ASN A 119 -6.23 13.60 3.52
CA ASN A 119 -6.85 14.10 2.30
C ASN A 119 -6.77 13.09 1.15
N ALA A 120 -5.69 12.31 1.08
CA ALA A 120 -5.55 11.22 0.12
C ALA A 120 -6.65 10.16 0.34
N LEU A 121 -6.84 9.68 1.57
CA LEU A 121 -7.89 8.71 1.88
C LEU A 121 -9.29 9.28 1.63
N LYS A 122 -9.56 10.53 2.05
CA LYS A 122 -10.86 11.19 1.78
C LYS A 122 -11.16 11.24 0.29
N ARG A 123 -10.16 11.60 -0.52
CA ARG A 123 -10.31 11.67 -1.98
C ARG A 123 -10.50 10.30 -2.61
N LEU A 124 -9.75 9.29 -2.17
CA LEU A 124 -9.93 7.91 -2.61
C LEU A 124 -11.35 7.42 -2.33
N CYS A 125 -11.88 7.65 -1.13
CA CYS A 125 -13.27 7.33 -0.78
C CYS A 125 -14.29 8.01 -1.71
N SER A 126 -14.08 9.28 -2.07
CA SER A 126 -14.95 9.99 -3.03
C SER A 126 -14.88 9.42 -4.44
N LEU A 127 -13.69 9.00 -4.89
CA LEU A 127 -13.51 8.34 -6.20
C LEU A 127 -14.22 6.99 -6.24
N LEU A 128 -14.09 6.18 -5.18
CA LEU A 128 -14.76 4.88 -5.06
C LEU A 128 -16.29 5.02 -5.08
N LYS A 129 -16.85 6.05 -4.45
CA LYS A 129 -18.29 6.33 -4.49
C LYS A 129 -18.81 6.73 -5.88
N SER A 130 -17.95 7.30 -6.72
CA SER A 130 -18.33 7.86 -8.02
C SER A 130 -17.91 7.01 -9.22
N THR A 131 -17.26 5.87 -8.99
CA THR A 131 -16.77 4.95 -10.02
C THR A 131 -17.50 3.61 -9.88
N LYS A 132 -18.06 3.08 -10.97
CA LYS A 132 -18.87 1.86 -10.90
C LYS A 132 -17.98 0.61 -10.87
N LYS A 133 -18.54 -0.49 -10.37
CA LYS A 133 -17.93 -1.82 -10.46
C LYS A 133 -17.55 -2.13 -11.91
N GLY A 134 -16.32 -2.60 -12.12
CA GLY A 134 -15.76 -2.94 -13.42
C GLY A 134 -15.13 -1.76 -14.17
N GLU A 135 -15.27 -0.53 -13.66
CA GLU A 135 -14.67 0.65 -14.29
C GLU A 135 -13.24 0.90 -13.80
N SER A 136 -12.46 1.53 -14.68
CA SER A 136 -11.14 2.07 -14.35
C SER A 136 -11.12 3.57 -14.61
N LYS A 137 -10.39 4.33 -13.79
CA LYS A 137 -10.35 5.78 -13.87
C LYS A 137 -8.98 6.32 -13.48
N ASP A 138 -8.42 7.15 -14.34
CA ASP A 138 -7.21 7.91 -14.02
C ASP A 138 -7.50 8.93 -12.91
N ILE A 139 -6.61 8.95 -11.94
CA ILE A 139 -6.73 9.76 -10.74
C ILE A 139 -6.01 11.09 -10.98
N GLN A 140 -6.77 12.16 -11.23
CA GLN A 140 -6.23 13.51 -11.40
C GLN A 140 -6.98 14.54 -10.51
N PRO A 141 -6.27 15.37 -9.70
CA PRO A 141 -4.83 15.28 -9.40
C PRO A 141 -4.47 13.95 -8.72
N MET A 142 -3.20 13.55 -8.69
CA MET A 142 -2.80 12.30 -8.01
C MET A 142 -3.02 12.37 -6.49
N LEU A 143 -3.25 11.22 -5.88
CA LEU A 143 -3.23 11.05 -4.43
C LEU A 143 -1.79 11.18 -3.94
N ASP A 144 -1.59 12.03 -2.94
CA ASP A 144 -0.31 12.12 -2.23
C ASP A 144 -0.17 10.94 -1.25
N LEU A 145 0.52 9.90 -1.70
CA LEU A 145 0.68 8.66 -0.91
C LEU A 145 1.61 8.84 0.29
N ASN A 146 2.46 9.88 0.33
CA ASN A 146 3.28 10.17 1.51
C ASN A 146 2.40 10.49 2.73
N THR A 147 1.21 11.06 2.51
CA THR A 147 0.23 11.34 3.58
C THR A 147 -0.43 10.08 4.15
N LEU A 148 -0.23 8.91 3.52
CA LEU A 148 -0.70 7.62 4.00
C LEU A 148 0.36 6.86 4.79
N LEU A 149 1.62 7.29 4.75
CA LEU A 149 2.69 6.69 5.56
C LEU A 149 2.54 7.14 7.02
N PRO A 150 2.81 6.25 7.99
CA PRO A 150 2.84 6.64 9.41
C PRO A 150 3.96 7.66 9.63
N THR A 151 3.69 8.65 10.50
CA THR A 151 4.72 9.60 10.95
C THR A 151 5.70 8.88 11.87
N SER A 152 6.99 9.04 11.60
CA SER A 152 8.10 8.67 12.49
C SER A 152 8.20 9.57 13.71
#